data_AF-A0A7V4XD50-F1
#
_entry.id   AF-A0A7V4XD50-F1
#
_cell.length_a   1.000
_cell.length_b   1.000
_cell.length_c   1.000
_cell.angle_alpha   90.00
_cell.angle_beta   90.00
_cell.angle_gamma   90.00
#
_symmetry.space_group_name_H-M   'P 1'
#
loop_
_entity.id
_entity.type
_entity.pdbx_description
1 polymer ?
#
loop_
_entity_poly.entity_id
_entity_poly.type
_entity_poly.pdbx_seq_one_letter_code
_entity_poly.pdbx_strand_id
1 'polypeptide(L)' 'MERVADLVEKMTGVKYHPSYVWALLTKLGWSYQKPEKAAEQRDEEAIAYWKKEQWPRIKRGARTKRQVSLCG' A
#
# COMPACT_ATOMS: atom_id res chain seq x y z
N MET A 1 -8.62 9.15 -12.24
CA MET A 1 -7.94 8.81 -13.51
C MET A 1 -7.57 10.04 -14.33
N GLU A 2 -7.99 11.26 -13.95
CA GLU A 2 -7.59 12.51 -14.62
C GLU A 2 -6.09 12.64 -14.79
N ARG A 3 -5.29 12.47 -13.74
CA ARG A 3 -3.82 12.57 -13.84
C ARG A 3 -3.21 11.72 -14.96
N VAL A 4 -3.73 10.51 -15.17
CA VAL A 4 -3.21 9.62 -16.23
C VAL A 4 -3.71 10.07 -17.60
N ALA A 5 -4.96 10.51 -17.71
CA ALA A 5 -5.48 11.11 -18.94
C ALA A 5 -4.70 12.37 -19.32
N ASP A 6 -4.40 13.25 -18.35
CA ASP A 6 -3.60 14.45 -18.54
C ASP A 6 -2.17 14.13 -18.97
N LEU A 7 -1.56 13.08 -18.39
CA LEU A 7 -0.24 12.60 -18.80
C LEU A 7 -0.26 12.06 -20.23
N VAL A 8 -1.28 11.28 -20.59
CA VAL A 8 -1.46 10.77 -21.95
C VAL A 8 -1.65 11.93 -22.93
N GLU A 9 -2.45 12.94 -22.59
CA GLU A 9 -2.63 14.15 -23.41
C GLU A 9 -1.31 14.92 -23.55
N LYS A 10 -0.52 15.09 -22.49
CA LYS A 10 0.80 15.74 -22.56
C LYS A 10 1.81 14.98 -23.41
N MET A 11 1.79 13.65 -23.38
CA MET A 11 2.75 12.81 -24.11
C MET A 11 2.37 12.60 -25.56
N THR A 12 1.07 12.54 -25.87
CA THR A 12 0.56 12.16 -27.20
C THR A 12 -0.14 13.30 -27.94
N GLY A 13 -0.48 14.39 -27.25
CA GLY A 13 -1.28 15.50 -27.78
C GLY A 13 -2.77 15.19 -27.96
N VAL A 14 -3.21 13.97 -27.63
CA VAL A 14 -4.58 13.51 -27.83
C VAL A 14 -5.33 13.49 -26.52
N LYS A 15 -6.47 14.19 -26.49
CA LYS A 15 -7.37 14.21 -25.32
C LYS A 15 -8.27 12.98 -25.33
N TYR A 16 -8.09 12.12 -24.33
CA TYR A 16 -8.96 10.97 -24.11
C TYR A 16 -9.85 11.18 -22.89
N HIS A 17 -11.08 10.67 -22.96
CA HIS A 17 -11.93 10.60 -21.77
C HIS A 17 -11.30 9.62 -20.74
N PRO A 18 -11.24 9.96 -19.44
CA PRO A 18 -10.55 9.14 -18.43
C PRO A 18 -11.01 7.67 -18.38
N SER A 19 -12.30 7.41 -18.66
CA SER A 19 -12.85 6.04 -18.74
C SER A 19 -12.25 5.24 -19.91
N TYR A 20 -11.96 5.89 -21.03
CA TYR A 20 -11.37 5.23 -22.20
C TYR A 20 -9.89 4.91 -21.98
N VAL A 21 -9.17 5.81 -21.31
CA VAL A 21 -7.76 5.58 -20.90
C VAL A 21 -7.66 4.34 -20.02
N TRP A 22 -8.56 4.18 -19.05
CA TRP A 22 -8.59 2.99 -18.21
C TRP A 22 -8.89 1.70 -19.00
N ALA A 23 -9.83 1.75 -19.95
CA ALA A 23 -10.14 0.62 -20.83
C ALA A 23 -8.93 0.23 -21.71
N LEU A 24 -8.13 1.20 -22.15
CA LEU A 24 -6.90 0.96 -22.90
C LEU A 24 -5.82 0.32 -22.02
N LEU A 25 -5.60 0.87 -20.82
CA LEU A 25 -4.60 0.37 -19.87
C LEU A 25 -4.89 -1.07 -19.43
N THR A 26 -6.14 -1.39 -19.13
CA THR A 26 -6.56 -2.74 -18.77
C THR A 26 -6.36 -3.74 -19.90
N LYS A 27 -6.63 -3.36 -21.16
CA LYS A 27 -6.31 -4.18 -22.35
C LYS A 27 -4.82 -4.44 -22.51
N LEU A 28 -3.98 -3.49 -22.10
CA LEU A 28 -2.52 -3.63 -22.10
C LEU A 28 -1.98 -4.42 -20.90
N GLY A 29 -2.86 -4.98 -20.05
CA GLY A 29 -2.48 -5.75 -18.87
C GLY A 29 -1.98 -4.91 -17.69
N TRP A 30 -2.21 -3.59 -17.71
CA TRP A 30 -1.81 -2.73 -16.60
C TRP A 30 -2.76 -2.90 -15.41
N SER A 31 -2.18 -3.17 -14.25
CA SER A 31 -2.90 -3.17 -12.97
C SER A 31 -2.88 -1.76 -12.36
N TYR A 32 -3.94 -1.41 -11.64
CA TYR A 32 -3.99 -0.14 -10.89
C TYR A 32 -2.90 -0.15 -9.79
N GLN A 33 -1.83 0.60 -10.02
CA GLN A 33 -0.83 0.85 -8.99
C GLN A 33 -1.43 1.85 -8.00
N LYS A 34 -1.83 1.37 -6.82
CA LYS A 34 -2.24 2.26 -5.73
C LYS A 34 -1.03 3.13 -5.41
N PRO A 35 -1.13 4.47 -5.50
CA PRO A 35 -0.07 5.32 -5.00
C PRO A 35 0.12 4.96 -3.53
N GLU A 36 1.37 4.72 -3.13
CA GLU A 36 1.70 4.41 -1.76
C GLU A 36 1.18 5.58 -0.91
N LYS A 37 0.20 5.32 -0.03
CA LYS A 37 -0.27 6.35 0.91
C LYS A 37 0.85 6.55 1.92
N ALA A 38 1.79 7.41 1.61
CA ALA A 38 2.67 7.99 2.60
C ALA A 38 1.80 8.87 3.51
N ALA A 39 1.54 8.42 4.73
CA ALA A 39 1.05 9.32 5.76
C ALA A 39 2.17 10.34 6.03
N GLU A 40 1.86 11.63 5.97
CA GLU A 40 2.83 12.71 6.17
C GLU A 40 3.51 12.65 7.56
N GLN A 41 2.87 11.98 8.52
CA GLN A 41 3.37 11.74 9.88
C GLN A 41 4.12 10.41 10.05
N ARG A 42 4.50 9.74 8.96
CA ARG A 42 5.18 8.43 9.03
C ARG A 42 6.62 8.62 9.49
N ASP A 43 6.83 8.53 10.80
CA ASP A 43 8.15 8.49 11.42
C ASP A 43 8.76 7.09 11.23
N GLU A 44 9.71 6.98 10.30
CA GLU A 44 10.39 5.72 9.99
C GLU A 44 11.24 5.21 11.16
N GLU A 45 11.78 6.10 11.99
CA GLU A 45 12.56 5.75 13.17
C GLU A 45 11.66 5.14 14.25
N ALA A 46 10.49 5.74 14.49
CA ALA A 46 9.49 5.20 15.40
C ALA A 46 8.97 3.83 14.94
N ILE A 47 8.80 3.62 13.63
CA ILE A 47 8.40 2.33 13.06
C ILE A 47 9.51 1.28 13.25
N ALA A 48 10.77 1.65 12.99
CA ALA A 48 11.91 0.76 13.16
C ALA A 48 12.08 0.36 14.64
N TYR A 49 11.98 1.32 15.55
CA TYR A 49 12.03 1.10 17.00
C TYR A 49 10.90 0.17 17.46
N TRP A 50 9.66 0.42 17.04
CA TRP A 50 8.51 -0.40 17.42
C TRP A 50 8.65 -1.84 16.91
N LYS A 51 9.13 -2.05 15.68
CA LYS A 51 9.40 -3.38 15.12
C LYS A 51 10.48 -4.12 15.91
N LYS A 52 11.50 -3.42 16.40
CA LYS A 52 12.61 -4.03 17.16
C LYS A 52 12.20 -4.39 18.58
N GLU A 53 11.52 -3.49 19.29
CA GLU A 53 11.28 -3.64 20.74
C GLU A 53 9.89 -4.21 21.06
N GLN A 54 8.85 -3.69 20.41
CA GLN A 54 7.47 -4.02 20.78
C GLN A 54 7.00 -5.32 20.13
N TRP A 55 7.37 -5.56 18.87
CA TRP A 55 6.94 -6.77 18.16
C TRP A 55 7.41 -8.08 18.82
N PRO A 56 8.69 -8.24 19.25
CA PRO A 56 9.11 -9.43 19.98
C PRO A 56 8.46 -9.56 21.36
N ARG A 57 8.16 -8.44 22.03
CA ARG A 57 7.45 -8.43 23.34
C ARG A 57 6.02 -8.97 23.18
N ILE A 58 5.29 -8.50 22.18
CA ILE A 58 3.93 -8.95 21.86
C ILE A 58 3.92 -10.43 21.48
N LYS A 59 4.85 -10.89 20.61
CA LYS A 59 4.97 -12.30 20.25
C LYS A 59 5.27 -13.22 21.44
N ARG A 60 6.10 -12.77 22.39
CA ARG A 60 6.39 -13.53 23.61
C ARG A 60 5.14 -13.65 24.49
N GLY A 61 4.44 -12.55 24.73
CA GLY A 61 3.17 -12.56 25.47
C GLY A 61 2.10 -13.44 24.81
N ALA A 62 2.01 -13.45 23.48
CA ALA A 62 1.11 -14.32 22.74
C ALA A 62 1.48 -15.81 22.86
N ARG A 63 2.77 -16.16 22.90
CA ARG A 63 3.23 -17.53 23.15
C ARG A 63 2.92 -18.00 24.57
N THR A 64 3.15 -17.14 25.57
CA THR A 64 2.84 -17.45 26.96
C THR A 64 1.34 -17.66 27.16
N LYS A 65 0.48 -16.82 26.56
CA LYS A 65 -0.98 -17.03 26.62
C LYS A 65 -1.43 -18.35 25.98
N ARG A 66 -0.84 -18.74 24.85
CA ARG A 66 -1.13 -20.06 24.21
C ARG A 66 -0.69 -21.24 25.07
N GLN A 67 0.42 -21.12 25.80
CA GLN A 67 0.92 -22.20 26.65
C GLN A 67 0.04 -22.41 27.90
N VAL A 68 -0.46 -21.32 28.48
CA VAL A 68 -1.37 -21.37 29.63
C VAL A 68 -2.76 -21.94 29.25
N SER A 69 -3.21 -21.78 28.00
CA SER A 69 -4.48 -22.33 27.52
C SER A 69 -4.44 -23.80 27.06
N LEU A 70 -3.25 -24.40 26.95
CA LEU A 70 -3.06 -25.80 26.52
C LEU A 70 -2.89 -26.78 27.70
N CYS A 71 -2.79 -26.25 28.92
CA CYS A 71 -2.79 -27.01 30.16
C CYS A 71 -4.05 -26.62 30.94
N GLY A 72 -5.21 -27.07 30.45
CA GLY A 72 -6.52 -26.86 31.03
C GLY A 72 -7.47 -27.95 30.54
#